data_AF-A0A953R5J7-F1
#
_entry.id   AF-A0A953R5J7-F1
#
_cell.length_a   1.000
_cell.length_b   1.000
_cell.length_c   1.000
_cell.angle_alpha   90.00
_cell.angle_beta   90.00
_cell.angle_gamma   90.00
#
_symmetry.space_group_name_H-M   'P 1'
#
loop_
_entity.id
_entity.type
_entity.pdbx_description
1 polymer ?
#
loop_
_entity_poly.entity_id
_entity_poly.type
_entity_poly.pdbx_seq_one_letter_code
_entity_poly.pdbx_strand_id
1 'polypeptide(L)'
;MIIELQRGFTEISDADLLRVQRHLNAARDNERALGTVHNIDAQKLWALAQALEAQTAKLALEAKFTANSDEESSEAIRKASRAHTFEEVVRGIFWARVKEDIGGDAWVADSGIGLRAGWLVVACPKSPIRGVIEQILGGGE
;
A
#
# COMPACT_ATOMS: atom_id res chain seq x y z
N MET A 1 0.86 14.47 -10.17
CA MET A 1 0.23 13.78 -9.03
C MET A 1 -1.30 13.70 -9.11
N ILE A 2 -2.09 14.78 -9.08
CA ILE A 2 -3.58 14.67 -9.13
C ILE A 2 -4.08 13.99 -10.42
N ILE A 3 -3.56 14.39 -11.59
CA ILE A 3 -3.91 13.78 -12.89
C ILE A 3 -3.51 12.30 -12.93
N GLU A 4 -2.37 11.95 -12.31
CA GLU A 4 -1.86 10.58 -12.26
C GLU A 4 -2.68 9.70 -11.33
N LEU A 5 -3.15 10.26 -10.21
CA LEU A 5 -4.11 9.62 -9.31
C LEU A 5 -5.41 9.32 -10.03
N GLN A 6 -5.99 10.32 -10.69
CA GLN A 6 -7.26 10.14 -11.41
C GLN A 6 -7.13 9.08 -12.51
N ARG A 7 -6.06 9.15 -13.30
CA ARG A 7 -5.81 8.16 -14.37
C ARG A 7 -5.62 6.75 -13.79
N GLY A 8 -4.70 6.58 -12.84
CA GLY A 8 -4.43 5.28 -12.22
C GLY A 8 -5.69 4.70 -11.57
N PHE A 9 -6.49 5.54 -10.92
CA PHE A 9 -7.75 5.15 -10.31
C PHE A 9 -8.79 4.65 -11.32
N THR A 10 -8.89 5.30 -12.49
CA THR A 10 -9.80 4.86 -13.57
C THR A 10 -9.36 3.57 -14.26
N GLU A 11 -8.08 3.23 -14.19
CA GLU A 11 -7.52 2.02 -14.77
C GLU A 11 -7.72 0.77 -13.87
N ILE A 12 -8.07 0.95 -12.57
CA ILE A 12 -8.37 -0.16 -11.67
C ILE A 12 -9.71 -0.81 -12.03
N SER A 13 -9.64 -2.08 -12.43
CA SER A 13 -10.80 -2.90 -12.78
C SER A 13 -11.34 -3.68 -11.58
N ASP A 14 -12.55 -4.22 -11.71
CA ASP A 14 -13.13 -5.12 -10.70
C ASP A 14 -12.29 -6.39 -10.52
N ALA A 15 -11.62 -6.84 -11.58
CA ALA A 15 -10.70 -7.98 -11.51
C ALA A 15 -9.50 -7.69 -10.60
N ASP A 16 -9.03 -6.44 -10.58
CA ASP A 16 -7.95 -6.02 -9.69
C ASP A 16 -8.39 -6.01 -8.23
N LEU A 17 -9.62 -5.56 -7.96
CA LEU A 17 -10.21 -5.61 -6.62
C LEU A 17 -10.30 -7.05 -6.11
N LEU A 18 -10.81 -7.97 -6.94
CA LEU A 18 -10.90 -9.39 -6.60
C LEU A 18 -9.52 -10.02 -6.38
N ARG A 19 -8.53 -9.67 -7.21
CA ARG A 19 -7.15 -10.14 -7.06
C ARG A 19 -6.58 -9.68 -5.73
N VAL A 20 -6.73 -8.41 -5.37
CA VAL A 20 -6.21 -7.86 -4.12
C VAL A 20 -6.90 -8.49 -2.92
N GLN A 21 -8.23 -8.65 -2.97
CA GLN A 21 -9.00 -9.28 -1.91
C GLN A 21 -8.52 -10.71 -1.62
N ARG A 22 -8.14 -11.49 -2.64
CA ARG A 22 -7.60 -12.86 -2.48
C ARG A 22 -6.23 -12.91 -1.80
N HIS A 23 -5.44 -11.83 -1.87
CA HIS A 23 -4.13 -11.75 -1.21
C HIS A 23 -4.21 -11.23 0.23
N LEU A 24 -5.38 -10.75 0.67
CA LEU A 24 -5.58 -10.36 2.06
C LEU A 24 -5.78 -11.62 2.91
N ASN A 25 -5.02 -11.70 4.00
CA ASN A 25 -5.13 -12.80 4.95
C ASN A 25 -6.38 -12.66 5.82
N ALA A 26 -6.87 -13.79 6.34
CA ALA A 26 -7.90 -13.79 7.38
C ALA A 26 -7.40 -13.05 8.64
N ALA A 27 -8.33 -12.50 9.42
CA ALA A 27 -8.02 -11.92 10.71
C ALA A 27 -7.45 -12.98 11.65
N ARG A 28 -6.47 -12.59 12.46
CA ARG A 28 -5.85 -13.44 13.48
C ARG A 28 -6.62 -13.33 14.80
N ASP A 29 -6.48 -14.34 15.65
CA ASP A 29 -7.20 -14.41 16.94
C ASP A 29 -6.88 -13.24 17.89
N ASN A 30 -5.69 -12.63 17.75
CA ASN A 30 -5.25 -11.49 18.54
C ASN A 30 -5.56 -10.13 17.91
N GLU A 31 -6.31 -10.09 16.81
CA GLU A 31 -6.69 -8.88 16.11
C GLU A 31 -8.13 -8.49 16.43
N ARG A 32 -8.35 -7.20 16.69
CA ARG A 32 -9.69 -6.68 16.98
C ARG A 32 -10.29 -6.07 15.72
N ALA A 33 -11.45 -6.57 15.30
CA ALA A 33 -12.23 -5.96 14.21
C ALA A 33 -12.65 -4.53 14.56
N LEU A 34 -12.42 -3.60 13.63
CA LEU A 34 -12.79 -2.19 13.74
C LEU A 34 -13.97 -1.84 12.83
N GLY A 35 -14.04 -2.46 11.65
CA GLY A 35 -15.10 -2.21 10.67
C GLY A 35 -14.76 -2.81 9.31
N THR A 36 -15.64 -2.66 8.33
CA THR A 36 -15.44 -3.17 6.97
C THR A 36 -15.48 -2.02 5.97
N VAL A 37 -14.54 -2.02 5.01
CA VAL A 37 -14.52 -1.02 3.94
C VAL A 37 -15.52 -1.40 2.86
N HIS A 38 -16.68 -0.73 2.85
CA HIS A 38 -17.71 -0.92 1.82
C HIS A 38 -17.58 0.04 0.64
N ASN A 39 -16.81 1.12 0.80
CA ASN A 39 -16.63 2.13 -0.22
C ASN A 39 -15.72 1.62 -1.35
N ILE A 40 -16.28 1.46 -2.55
CA ILE A 40 -15.56 0.98 -3.74
C ILE A 40 -14.36 1.88 -4.08
N ASP A 41 -14.47 3.19 -3.86
CA ASP A 41 -13.38 4.10 -4.17
C ASP A 41 -12.20 3.88 -3.22
N ALA A 42 -12.47 3.65 -1.93
CA ALA A 42 -11.43 3.24 -1.00
C ALA A 42 -10.79 1.90 -1.40
N GLN A 43 -11.59 0.93 -1.83
CA GLN A 43 -11.09 -0.36 -2.32
C GLN A 43 -10.17 -0.18 -3.55
N LYS A 44 -10.54 0.70 -4.49
CA LYS A 44 -9.73 1.05 -5.66
C LYS A 44 -8.42 1.75 -5.29
N LEU A 45 -8.44 2.66 -4.32
CA LEU A 45 -7.22 3.29 -3.80
C LEU A 45 -6.25 2.24 -3.26
N TRP A 46 -6.75 1.28 -2.47
CA TRP A 46 -5.91 0.20 -1.96
C TRP A 46 -5.35 -0.67 -3.09
N ALA A 47 -6.17 -1.03 -4.08
CA ALA A 47 -5.71 -1.81 -5.22
C ALA A 47 -4.65 -1.08 -6.06
N LEU A 48 -4.81 0.24 -6.24
CA LEU A 48 -3.80 1.08 -6.88
C LEU A 48 -2.49 1.11 -6.08
N ALA A 49 -2.56 1.25 -4.75
CA ALA A 49 -1.37 1.19 -3.90
C ALA A 49 -0.63 -0.16 -4.06
N GLN A 50 -1.35 -1.28 -4.05
CA GLN A 50 -0.74 -2.60 -4.26
C GLN A 50 -0.11 -2.75 -5.66
N ALA A 51 -0.72 -2.18 -6.70
CA ALA A 51 -0.16 -2.19 -8.04
C ALA A 51 1.13 -1.36 -8.13
N LEU A 52 1.16 -0.19 -7.50
CA LEU A 52 2.34 0.68 -7.44
C LEU A 52 3.45 0.06 -6.57
N GLU A 53 3.11 -0.63 -5.50
CA GLU A 53 4.07 -1.39 -4.67
C GLU A 53 4.74 -2.49 -5.50
N ALA A 54 3.96 -3.28 -6.24
CA ALA A 54 4.49 -4.30 -7.14
C ALA A 54 5.35 -3.70 -8.26
N GLN A 55 4.94 -2.56 -8.83
CA GLN A 55 5.72 -1.84 -9.83
C GLN A 55 7.06 -1.33 -9.25
N THR A 56 7.03 -0.78 -8.03
CA THR A 56 8.22 -0.32 -7.32
C THR A 56 9.20 -1.47 -7.10
N ALA A 57 8.71 -2.61 -6.60
CA ALA A 57 9.53 -3.79 -6.37
C ALA A 57 10.16 -4.31 -7.68
N LYS A 58 9.39 -4.32 -8.78
CA LYS A 58 9.87 -4.71 -10.11
C LYS A 58 10.99 -3.78 -10.59
N LEU A 59 10.78 -2.46 -10.53
CA LEU A 59 11.76 -1.46 -10.98
C LEU A 59 13.04 -1.50 -10.13
N ALA A 60 12.92 -1.70 -8.82
CA ALA A 60 14.05 -1.87 -7.93
C ALA A 60 14.87 -3.14 -8.25
N LEU A 61 14.19 -4.22 -8.64
CA LEU A 61 14.84 -5.45 -9.09
C LEU A 61 15.55 -5.25 -10.44
N GLU A 62 14.90 -4.58 -11.39
CA GLU A 62 15.47 -4.25 -12.70
C GLU A 62 16.73 -3.42 -12.56
N ALA A 63 16.71 -2.38 -11.71
CA ALA A 63 17.86 -1.55 -11.41
C ALA A 63 19.06 -2.35 -10.87
N LYS A 64 18.80 -3.36 -10.02
CA LYS A 64 19.84 -4.12 -9.32
C LYS A 64 20.39 -5.29 -10.11
N PHE A 65 19.58 -5.94 -10.93
CA PHE A 65 19.93 -7.23 -11.54
C PHE A 65 19.80 -7.28 -13.08
N THR A 66 19.08 -6.34 -13.69
CA THR A 66 18.74 -6.42 -15.12
C THR A 66 19.31 -5.27 -15.95
N ALA A 67 19.71 -4.16 -15.31
CA ALA A 67 20.34 -3.03 -15.99
C ALA A 67 21.70 -3.43 -16.58
N ASN A 68 21.92 -3.11 -17.86
CA ASN A 68 23.18 -3.39 -18.56
C ASN A 68 24.13 -2.18 -18.56
N SER A 69 23.71 -1.07 -17.97
CA SER A 69 24.48 0.16 -17.82
C SER A 69 24.09 0.92 -16.55
N ASP A 70 25.01 1.77 -16.10
CA ASP A 70 24.78 2.65 -14.95
C ASP A 70 23.64 3.66 -15.21
N GLU A 71 23.48 4.10 -16.46
CA GLU A 71 22.39 4.97 -16.91
C GLU A 71 21.03 4.28 -16.76
N GLU A 72 20.90 3.03 -17.20
CA GLU A 72 19.68 2.23 -17.07
C GLU A 72 19.34 1.96 -15.61
N SER A 73 20.34 1.65 -14.79
CA SER A 73 20.16 1.42 -13.35
C SER A 73 19.66 2.69 -12.66
N SER A 74 20.29 3.83 -12.94
CA SER A 74 19.92 5.14 -12.37
C SER A 74 18.50 5.55 -12.75
N GLU A 75 18.10 5.34 -14.00
CA GLU A 75 16.74 5.64 -14.46
C GLU A 75 15.70 4.72 -13.80
N ALA A 76 16.01 3.42 -13.63
CA ALA A 76 15.14 2.48 -12.95
C ALA A 76 14.97 2.83 -11.46
N ILE A 77 16.05 3.24 -10.78
CA ILE A 77 16.00 3.75 -9.39
C ILE A 77 15.11 4.98 -9.29
N ARG A 78 15.26 5.95 -10.21
CA ARG A 78 14.44 7.17 -10.23
C ARG A 78 12.96 6.85 -10.41
N LYS A 79 12.63 5.92 -11.31
CA LYS A 79 11.24 5.46 -11.51
C LYS A 79 10.70 4.71 -10.30
N ALA A 80 11.50 3.85 -9.67
CA ALA A 80 11.12 3.11 -8.47
C ALA A 80 10.81 4.08 -7.32
N SER A 81 11.70 5.06 -7.07
CA SER A 81 11.51 6.08 -6.05
C SER A 81 10.22 6.87 -6.28
N ARG A 82 9.96 7.30 -7.53
CA ARG A 82 8.72 8.01 -7.86
C ARG A 82 7.46 7.16 -7.65
N ALA A 83 7.50 5.90 -8.07
CA ALA A 83 6.39 4.96 -7.88
C ALA A 83 6.14 4.71 -6.39
N HIS A 84 7.20 4.59 -5.58
CA HIS A 84 7.09 4.43 -4.14
C HIS A 84 6.46 5.65 -3.46
N THR A 85 6.93 6.86 -3.75
CA THR A 85 6.32 8.08 -3.19
C THR A 85 4.85 8.19 -3.56
N PHE A 86 4.49 7.82 -4.80
CA PHE A 86 3.10 7.86 -5.22
C PHE A 86 2.25 6.79 -4.51
N GLU A 87 2.79 5.60 -4.32
CA GLU A 87 2.20 4.52 -3.54
C GLU A 87 1.91 4.95 -2.09
N GLU A 88 2.89 5.58 -1.42
CA GLU A 88 2.72 6.09 -0.05
C GLU A 88 1.59 7.13 0.04
N VAL A 89 1.52 8.04 -0.92
CA VAL A 89 0.44 9.04 -0.99
C VAL A 89 -0.93 8.37 -1.18
N VAL A 90 -1.05 7.42 -2.11
CA VAL A 90 -2.30 6.68 -2.35
C VAL A 90 -2.73 5.91 -1.11
N ARG A 91 -1.78 5.23 -0.44
CA ARG A 91 -2.03 4.49 0.80
C ARG A 91 -2.44 5.41 1.94
N GLY A 92 -1.84 6.61 2.03
CA GLY A 92 -2.22 7.65 2.97
C GLY A 92 -3.67 8.14 2.75
N ILE A 93 -4.05 8.41 1.51
CA ILE A 93 -5.43 8.82 1.16
C ILE A 93 -6.43 7.71 1.51
N PHE A 94 -6.10 6.45 1.20
CA PHE A 94 -6.92 5.31 1.58
C PHE A 94 -7.20 5.28 3.08
N TRP A 95 -6.15 5.33 3.91
CA TRP A 95 -6.32 5.25 5.36
C TRP A 95 -7.03 6.46 5.95
N ALA A 96 -6.79 7.66 5.41
CA ALA A 96 -7.56 8.84 5.77
C ALA A 96 -9.05 8.63 5.51
N ARG A 97 -9.40 8.10 4.33
CA ARG A 97 -10.79 7.84 3.97
C ARG A 97 -11.43 6.76 4.82
N VAL A 98 -10.73 5.66 5.08
CA VAL A 98 -11.23 4.58 5.94
C VAL A 98 -11.43 5.06 7.37
N LYS A 99 -10.56 5.93 7.88
CA LYS A 99 -10.70 6.53 9.22
C LYS A 99 -11.95 7.40 9.31
N GLU A 100 -12.24 8.19 8.29
CA GLU A 100 -13.48 8.97 8.19
C GLU A 100 -14.71 8.06 8.14
N ASP A 101 -14.67 7.00 7.33
CA ASP A 101 -15.81 6.11 7.10
C ASP A 101 -16.12 5.20 8.33
N ILE A 102 -15.10 4.73 9.07
CA ILE A 102 -15.26 3.78 10.20
C ILE A 102 -15.35 4.50 11.57
N GLY A 103 -14.84 5.72 11.69
CA GLY A 103 -15.00 6.55 12.88
C GLY A 103 -13.78 6.60 13.81
N GLY A 104 -13.47 7.81 14.28
CA GLY A 104 -12.24 8.16 15.01
C GLY A 104 -12.08 7.56 16.40
N ASP A 105 -13.13 7.03 17.02
CA ASP A 105 -13.08 6.48 18.39
C ASP A 105 -12.61 5.01 18.42
N ALA A 106 -12.84 4.26 17.34
CA ALA A 106 -12.32 2.90 17.18
C ALA A 106 -10.82 2.87 16.83
N TRP A 107 -10.29 4.01 16.39
CA TRP A 107 -8.94 4.19 15.90
C TRP A 107 -7.97 4.46 17.05
N VAL A 108 -7.54 3.42 17.76
CA VAL A 108 -6.63 3.56 18.90
C VAL A 108 -5.21 3.89 18.42
N ALA A 109 -4.70 5.07 18.79
CA ALA A 109 -3.42 5.64 18.34
C ALA A 109 -2.20 4.73 18.54
N ASP A 110 -2.25 3.83 19.54
CA ASP A 110 -1.15 2.96 19.92
C ASP A 110 -1.19 1.55 19.33
N SER A 111 -2.21 1.23 18.54
CA SER A 111 -2.31 -0.06 17.84
C SER A 111 -1.91 0.08 16.37
N GLY A 112 -1.26 -0.95 15.82
CA GLY A 112 -1.10 -1.04 14.37
C GLY A 112 -2.46 -1.26 13.72
N ILE A 113 -2.67 -0.80 12.49
CA ILE A 113 -3.92 -1.06 11.76
C ILE A 113 -3.61 -1.89 10.53
N GLY A 114 -4.43 -2.90 10.30
CA GLY A 114 -4.29 -3.83 9.19
C GLY A 114 -5.59 -3.95 8.40
N LEU A 115 -5.46 -4.34 7.14
CA LEU A 115 -6.56 -4.78 6.30
C LEU A 115 -6.51 -6.30 6.15
N ARG A 116 -7.67 -6.95 6.21
CA ARG A 116 -7.85 -8.42 6.16
C ARG A 116 -8.88 -8.80 5.11
N ALA A 117 -8.96 -10.10 4.84
CA ALA A 117 -9.91 -10.68 3.89
C ALA A 117 -11.33 -10.15 4.13
N GLY A 118 -12.07 -9.92 3.05
CA GLY A 118 -13.40 -9.31 3.13
C GLY A 118 -13.38 -7.80 3.44
N TRP A 119 -12.24 -7.12 3.22
CA TRP A 119 -12.07 -5.68 3.46
C TRP A 119 -12.24 -5.29 4.94
N LEU A 120 -11.95 -6.23 5.83
CA LEU A 120 -12.05 -6.05 7.26
C LEU A 120 -10.85 -5.26 7.77
N VAL A 121 -11.13 -4.14 8.42
CA VAL A 121 -10.13 -3.32 9.13
C VAL A 121 -10.00 -3.85 10.54
N VAL A 122 -8.76 -4.08 10.96
CA VAL A 122 -8.44 -4.64 12.27
C VAL A 122 -7.38 -3.80 12.98
N ALA A 123 -7.49 -3.69 14.30
CA ALA A 123 -6.39 -3.28 15.16
C ALA A 123 -5.49 -4.49 15.42
N CYS A 124 -4.23 -4.35 15.06
CA CYS A 124 -3.15 -5.29 15.31
C CYS A 124 -2.32 -4.82 16.51
N PRO A 125 -1.81 -5.74 17.35
CA PRO A 125 -0.73 -5.39 18.27
C PRO A 125 0.47 -4.82 17.48
N LYS A 126 1.18 -3.84 18.03
CA LYS A 126 2.34 -3.21 17.38
C LYS A 126 3.33 -4.29 16.93
N SER A 127 3.54 -4.37 15.61
CA SER A 127 4.56 -5.25 15.03
C SER A 127 5.94 -4.61 15.22
N PRO A 128 6.93 -5.30 15.79
CA PRO A 128 8.24 -4.72 16.09
C PRO A 128 9.17 -4.57 14.86
N ILE A 129 8.69 -4.72 13.63
CA ILE A 129 9.58 -4.80 12.45
C ILE A 129 9.11 -3.89 11.34
N ARG A 130 9.68 -2.69 11.31
CA ARG A 130 9.71 -1.77 10.15
C ARG A 130 11.15 -1.57 9.63
N GLY A 131 12.07 -2.50 9.89
CA GLY A 131 13.50 -2.27 9.64
C GLY A 131 14.00 -2.55 8.22
N VAL A 132 13.34 -3.41 7.43
CA VAL A 132 13.97 -3.98 6.21
C VAL A 132 13.85 -3.06 4.99
N ILE A 133 12.74 -2.34 4.82
CA ILE A 133 12.54 -1.43 3.68
C ILE A 133 13.29 -0.11 3.90
N GLU A 134 13.30 0.40 5.13
CA GLU A 134 14.06 1.61 5.51
C GLU A 134 15.57 1.41 5.33
N GLN A 135 16.10 0.21 5.58
CA GLN A 135 17.50 -0.15 5.29
C GLN A 135 17.84 -0.17 3.78
N ILE A 136 16.90 -0.58 2.92
CA ILE A 136 17.15 -0.64 1.47
C ILE A 136 17.10 0.75 0.83
N LEU A 137 16.30 1.66 1.40
CA LEU A 137 16.12 3.03 0.89
C LEU A 137 17.06 4.05 1.55
N GLY A 138 17.97 3.62 2.42
CA GLY A 138 18.97 4.49 3.05
C GLY A 138 18.42 5.38 4.17
N GLY A 139 17.27 5.04 4.76
CA GLY A 139 16.61 5.80 5.83
C GLY A 139 17.10 5.47 7.24
N GLY A 140 18.30 4.91 7.40
CA GLY A 140 18.90 4.62 8.71
C GLY A 140 19.89 5.71 9.11
N GLU A 141 19.43 6.67 9.91
CA GLU A 141 20.29 7.36 10.88
C GLU A 141 20.31 6.58 12.20
#